data_AF-A0AAU7TIF8-F1
#
_entry.id   AF-A0AAU7TIF8-F1
#
_cell.length_a   1.000
_cell.length_b   1.000
_cell.length_c   1.000
_cell.angle_alpha   90.00
_cell.angle_beta   90.00
_cell.angle_gamma   90.00
#
_symmetry.space_group_name_H-M   'P 1'
#
loop_
_entity.id
_entity.type
_entity.pdbx_description
1 polymer ?
#
loop_
_entity_poly.entity_id
_entity_poly.type
_entity_poly.pdbx_seq_one_letter_code
_entity_poly.pdbx_strand_id
1 'polypeptide(L)'
;MAVTSYRRRWTLDDRAESVWHSLPVDIPADCPGLLVTLTVPPVEGAVIDIGCEGASGWRGWSGGARRTFAITPDAATPGYLPGELEAGTWWIVLGLHRLPVEGVELLVEAVTGPVTTIPGLTEYADATAAIAVPPRPPRRTLPASSGLKWIAGDFHAHSLHSDGSTPVANLAALGVSAGLDVLAVTDHNTVAHHAELPTLGKRFGIGLIPGQEVTTDTGHANAFGEIGAIDFRRPAATWVSEVASRGGLLSINHPLGGDCSWRHPLPEHPPLAEIWHSSWLDHTWGGPIAWWQAWGLENTTPIGGSDWHNPTSFMPPGSPTTWIAVDATAEGPDELPTATLEALTAGRTALSWSYTAPVLIRADDELIALDAPNTLVITPDGTRHPIRTPKTHLPATPGPHLLITHTGKLLSTCT
;
A
#
# COMPACT_ATOMS: atom_id res chain seq x y z
N MET A 1 -17.63 -23.12 -25.47
CA MET A 1 -16.82 -21.89 -25.47
C MET A 1 -17.61 -20.82 -26.18
N ALA A 2 -17.79 -19.65 -25.58
CA ALA A 2 -18.42 -18.50 -26.21
C ALA A 2 -17.49 -17.29 -26.13
N VAL A 3 -17.50 -16.45 -27.17
CA VAL A 3 -16.65 -15.26 -27.27
C VAL A 3 -17.53 -14.02 -27.29
N THR A 4 -17.28 -13.09 -26.38
CA THR A 4 -17.85 -11.74 -26.37
C THR A 4 -16.73 -10.77 -26.76
N SER A 5 -16.97 -9.93 -27.77
CA SER A 5 -15.96 -9.01 -28.29
C SER A 5 -16.49 -7.58 -28.35
N TYR A 6 -15.67 -6.65 -27.84
CA TYR A 6 -15.94 -5.22 -27.87
C TYR A 6 -14.81 -4.53 -28.63
N ARG A 7 -15.15 -3.91 -29.76
CA ARG A 7 -14.23 -3.07 -30.52
C ARG A 7 -14.78 -1.67 -30.62
N ARG A 8 -14.12 -0.69 -30.00
CA ARG A 8 -14.60 0.69 -29.93
C ARG A 8 -13.43 1.66 -29.86
N ARG A 9 -13.59 2.83 -30.49
CA ARG A 9 -12.71 3.99 -30.27
C ARG A 9 -13.14 4.75 -29.02
N TRP A 10 -12.22 4.92 -28.09
CA TRP A 10 -12.38 5.63 -26.83
C TRP A 10 -11.69 6.98 -26.90
N THR A 11 -12.35 8.01 -26.40
CA THR A 11 -11.99 9.42 -26.58
C THR A 11 -11.93 10.17 -25.25
N LEU A 12 -11.48 11.42 -25.29
CA LEU A 12 -11.50 12.29 -24.10
C LEU A 12 -12.92 12.52 -23.57
N ASP A 13 -13.95 12.49 -24.43
CA ASP A 13 -15.35 12.60 -24.02
C ASP A 13 -15.77 11.39 -23.18
N ASP A 14 -15.36 10.18 -23.58
CA ASP A 14 -15.64 8.96 -22.80
C ASP A 14 -14.96 9.02 -21.43
N ARG A 15 -13.71 9.50 -21.37
CA ARG A 15 -13.00 9.70 -20.10
C ARG A 15 -13.66 10.77 -19.22
N ALA A 16 -14.19 11.83 -19.83
CA ALA A 16 -14.88 12.90 -19.13
C ALA A 16 -16.24 12.44 -18.56
N GLU A 17 -16.92 11.53 -19.24
CA GLU A 17 -18.12 10.86 -18.71
C GLU A 17 -17.77 9.98 -17.51
N SER A 18 -16.72 9.16 -17.64
CA SER A 18 -16.19 8.36 -16.55
C SER A 18 -14.77 7.89 -16.86
N VAL A 19 -13.92 7.79 -15.85
CA VAL A 19 -12.63 7.08 -15.98
C VAL A 19 -12.86 5.56 -16.07
N TRP A 20 -13.96 5.06 -15.50
CA TRP A 20 -14.28 3.64 -15.38
C TRP A 20 -15.44 3.27 -16.29
N HIS A 21 -15.24 2.29 -17.16
CA HIS A 21 -16.27 1.83 -18.10
C HIS A 21 -16.45 0.32 -18.01
N SER A 22 -17.69 -0.14 -17.86
CA SER A 22 -18.03 -1.55 -17.68
C SER A 22 -18.62 -2.16 -18.96
N LEU A 23 -18.05 -3.28 -19.39
CA LEU A 23 -18.49 -4.04 -20.56
C LEU A 23 -19.09 -5.37 -20.09
N PRO A 24 -20.36 -5.67 -20.42
CA PRO A 24 -21.01 -6.87 -19.92
C PRO A 24 -20.44 -8.15 -20.55
N VAL A 25 -20.41 -9.24 -19.81
CA VAL A 25 -20.10 -10.57 -20.34
C VAL A 25 -21.05 -11.56 -19.69
N ASP A 26 -21.75 -12.35 -20.51
CA ASP A 26 -22.64 -13.39 -20.00
C ASP A 26 -21.83 -14.61 -19.57
N ILE A 27 -21.94 -14.96 -18.29
CA ILE A 27 -21.39 -16.18 -17.71
C ILE A 27 -22.49 -17.25 -17.71
N PRO A 28 -22.34 -18.33 -18.49
CA PRO A 28 -23.31 -19.42 -18.49
C PRO A 28 -23.27 -20.19 -17.16
N ALA A 29 -24.34 -20.94 -16.87
CA ALA A 29 -24.32 -21.92 -15.78
C ALA A 29 -23.16 -22.91 -15.96
N ASP A 30 -22.54 -23.32 -14.84
CA ASP A 30 -21.40 -24.24 -14.79
C ASP A 30 -20.20 -23.79 -15.66
N CYS A 31 -19.97 -22.47 -15.75
CA CYS A 31 -18.85 -21.93 -16.53
C CYS A 31 -17.50 -22.37 -15.95
N PRO A 32 -16.66 -23.12 -16.69
CA PRO A 32 -15.40 -23.63 -16.15
C PRO A 32 -14.28 -22.59 -16.12
N GLY A 33 -14.48 -21.42 -16.74
CA GLY A 33 -13.49 -20.35 -16.74
C GLY A 33 -13.82 -19.19 -17.66
N LEU A 34 -13.15 -18.07 -17.40
CA LEU A 34 -13.21 -16.82 -18.14
C LEU A 34 -11.78 -16.39 -18.46
N LEU A 35 -11.46 -16.20 -19.74
CA LEU A 35 -10.21 -15.61 -20.22
C LEU A 35 -10.52 -14.29 -20.90
N VAL A 36 -9.88 -13.21 -20.48
CA VAL A 36 -10.12 -11.87 -21.03
C VAL A 36 -8.81 -11.28 -21.53
N THR A 37 -8.83 -10.71 -22.73
CA THR A 37 -7.69 -10.01 -23.33
C THR A 37 -8.11 -8.60 -23.76
N LEU A 38 -7.32 -7.61 -23.35
CA LEU A 38 -7.39 -6.23 -23.81
C LEU A 38 -6.22 -5.96 -24.76
N THR A 39 -6.54 -5.69 -26.02
CA THR A 39 -5.56 -5.20 -26.99
C THR A 39 -5.63 -3.68 -27.06
N VAL A 40 -4.50 -3.04 -26.77
CA VAL A 40 -4.28 -1.59 -26.95
C VAL A 40 -3.26 -1.43 -28.07
N PRO A 41 -3.56 -0.71 -29.16
CA PRO A 41 -2.58 -0.42 -30.20
C PRO A 41 -1.42 0.41 -29.61
N PRO A 42 -0.21 0.31 -30.17
CA PRO A 42 0.94 1.07 -29.69
C PRO A 42 0.77 2.55 -30.03
N VAL A 43 0.09 3.27 -29.14
CA VAL A 43 -0.17 4.71 -29.24
C VAL A 43 0.42 5.37 -28.00
N GLU A 44 1.22 6.40 -28.22
CA GLU A 44 1.86 7.15 -27.16
C GLU A 44 0.82 7.83 -26.25
N GLY A 45 1.06 7.80 -24.94
CA GLY A 45 0.20 8.47 -23.97
C GLY A 45 -1.10 7.73 -23.59
N ALA A 46 -1.40 6.58 -24.20
CA ALA A 46 -2.52 5.74 -23.78
C ALA A 46 -2.14 4.92 -22.53
N VAL A 47 -2.78 5.22 -21.39
CA VAL A 47 -2.71 4.40 -20.18
C VAL A 47 -4.09 3.88 -19.90
N ILE A 48 -4.29 2.63 -20.31
CA ILE A 48 -5.53 1.89 -20.12
C ILE A 48 -5.26 0.77 -19.13
N ASP A 49 -6.20 0.48 -18.27
CA ASP A 49 -6.15 -0.67 -17.36
C ASP A 49 -7.41 -1.52 -17.47
N ILE A 50 -7.38 -2.73 -16.92
CA ILE A 50 -8.48 -3.70 -17.00
C ILE A 50 -8.66 -4.46 -15.69
N GLY A 51 -9.91 -4.70 -15.31
CA GLY A 51 -10.30 -5.59 -14.24
C GLY A 51 -11.63 -6.27 -14.47
N CYS A 52 -12.14 -6.88 -13.42
CA CYS A 52 -13.33 -7.73 -13.49
C CYS A 52 -14.18 -7.60 -12.23
N GLU A 53 -15.49 -7.46 -12.43
CA GLU A 53 -16.51 -7.54 -11.39
C GLU A 53 -17.47 -8.68 -11.74
N GLY A 54 -17.56 -9.66 -10.85
CA GLY A 54 -18.49 -10.76 -10.95
C GLY A 54 -19.84 -10.44 -10.32
N ALA A 55 -20.78 -11.37 -10.40
CA ALA A 55 -22.13 -11.17 -9.85
C ALA A 55 -22.12 -10.93 -8.33
N SER A 56 -21.17 -11.54 -7.62
CA SER A 56 -21.00 -11.42 -6.16
C SER A 56 -20.04 -10.29 -5.74
N GLY A 57 -19.49 -9.53 -6.69
CA GLY A 57 -18.62 -8.39 -6.41
C GLY A 57 -17.27 -8.43 -7.13
N TRP A 58 -16.34 -7.61 -6.64
CA TRP A 58 -15.03 -7.39 -7.27
C TRP A 58 -14.20 -8.67 -7.38
N ARG A 59 -13.64 -8.95 -8.56
CA ARG A 59 -12.80 -10.13 -8.80
C ARG A 59 -11.33 -9.79 -8.99
N GLY A 60 -10.98 -8.56 -9.30
CA GLY A 60 -9.58 -8.16 -9.39
C GLY A 60 -9.32 -7.07 -10.40
N TRP A 61 -8.08 -6.58 -10.36
CA TRP A 61 -7.58 -5.48 -11.15
C TRP A 61 -6.19 -5.82 -11.68
N SER A 62 -5.88 -5.42 -12.90
CA SER A 62 -4.56 -5.65 -13.48
C SER A 62 -3.48 -4.70 -12.94
N GLY A 63 -3.88 -3.53 -12.44
CA GLY A 63 -2.96 -2.53 -11.88
C GLY A 63 -1.95 -2.04 -12.91
N GLY A 64 -2.30 -1.98 -14.20
CA GLY A 64 -1.39 -1.55 -15.27
C GLY A 64 -0.34 -2.59 -15.68
N ALA A 65 -0.23 -3.71 -14.96
CA ALA A 65 0.81 -4.71 -15.19
C ALA A 65 0.51 -5.69 -16.33
N ARG A 66 -0.78 -5.91 -16.64
CA ARG A 66 -1.20 -6.97 -17.57
C ARG A 66 -2.37 -6.58 -18.43
N ARG A 67 -2.44 -7.23 -19.58
CA ARG A 67 -3.47 -7.06 -20.62
C ARG A 67 -4.38 -8.27 -20.77
N THR A 68 -3.99 -9.39 -20.19
CA THR A 68 -4.74 -10.64 -20.23
C THR A 68 -4.83 -11.22 -18.84
N PHE A 69 -6.01 -11.69 -18.46
CA PHE A 69 -6.22 -12.41 -17.21
C PHE A 69 -7.18 -13.57 -17.42
N ALA A 70 -7.07 -14.57 -16.54
CA ALA A 70 -8.05 -15.63 -16.46
C ALA A 70 -8.54 -15.86 -15.03
N ILE A 71 -9.78 -16.30 -14.91
CA ILE A 71 -10.43 -16.72 -13.65
C ILE A 71 -11.06 -18.08 -13.90
N THR A 72 -10.77 -19.03 -13.02
CA THR A 72 -11.42 -20.35 -12.94
C THR A 72 -11.88 -20.59 -11.49
N PRO A 73 -12.65 -21.67 -11.24
CA PRO A 73 -13.03 -22.03 -9.87
C PRO A 73 -11.84 -22.20 -8.93
N ASP A 74 -10.73 -22.75 -9.44
CA ASP A 74 -9.60 -23.17 -8.60
C ASP A 74 -8.39 -22.23 -8.67
N ALA A 75 -8.30 -21.37 -9.69
CA ALA A 75 -7.12 -20.54 -9.92
C ALA A 75 -7.43 -19.28 -10.74
N ALA A 76 -6.58 -18.27 -10.60
CA ALA A 76 -6.70 -17.03 -11.35
C ALA A 76 -5.33 -16.41 -11.61
N THR A 77 -5.25 -15.53 -12.59
CA THR A 77 -4.06 -14.70 -12.85
C THR A 77 -3.75 -13.86 -11.59
N PRO A 78 -2.47 -13.66 -11.20
CA PRO A 78 -2.14 -12.79 -10.07
C PRO A 78 -2.83 -11.43 -10.19
N GLY A 79 -3.31 -10.90 -9.07
CA GLY A 79 -4.19 -9.72 -9.02
C GLY A 79 -5.69 -10.02 -9.14
N TYR A 80 -6.07 -11.27 -9.40
CA TYR A 80 -7.46 -11.72 -9.48
C TYR A 80 -7.77 -12.84 -8.50
N LEU A 81 -9.01 -12.87 -8.02
CA LEU A 81 -9.55 -13.88 -7.11
C LEU A 81 -10.08 -15.08 -7.90
N PRO A 82 -9.64 -16.33 -7.60
CA PRO A 82 -10.30 -17.54 -8.07
C PRO A 82 -11.65 -17.73 -7.36
N GLY A 83 -12.43 -18.69 -7.85
CA GLY A 83 -13.72 -19.06 -7.25
C GLY A 83 -14.79 -19.26 -8.31
N GLU A 84 -15.94 -19.80 -7.91
CA GLU A 84 -17.06 -20.09 -8.79
C GLU A 84 -17.38 -18.89 -9.70
N LEU A 85 -17.63 -19.19 -10.98
CA LEU A 85 -18.08 -18.21 -11.95
C LEU A 85 -19.61 -18.19 -11.92
N GLU A 86 -20.20 -17.36 -11.05
CA GLU A 86 -21.64 -17.35 -10.86
C GLU A 86 -22.36 -16.97 -12.17
N ALA A 87 -23.38 -17.75 -12.53
CA ALA A 87 -24.14 -17.53 -13.74
C ALA A 87 -24.82 -16.15 -13.75
N GLY A 88 -24.73 -15.44 -14.87
CA GLY A 88 -25.30 -14.10 -15.02
C GLY A 88 -24.35 -13.14 -15.72
N THR A 89 -24.66 -11.85 -15.65
CA THR A 89 -23.83 -10.80 -16.27
C THR A 89 -22.70 -10.43 -15.32
N TRP A 90 -21.47 -10.65 -15.79
CA TRP A 90 -20.25 -10.10 -15.22
C TRP A 90 -19.84 -8.85 -16.00
N TRP A 91 -18.91 -8.07 -15.44
CA TRP A 91 -18.45 -6.82 -16.02
C TRP A 91 -16.94 -6.79 -16.16
N ILE A 92 -16.46 -6.60 -17.39
CA ILE A 92 -15.07 -6.23 -17.64
C ILE A 92 -14.96 -4.73 -17.47
N VAL A 93 -14.14 -4.29 -16.53
CA VAL A 93 -13.99 -2.87 -16.20
C VAL A 93 -12.73 -2.33 -16.85
N LEU A 94 -12.87 -1.29 -17.67
CA LEU A 94 -11.78 -0.55 -18.27
C LEU A 94 -11.48 0.71 -17.46
N GLY A 95 -10.19 0.98 -17.22
CA GLY A 95 -9.70 2.24 -16.63
C GLY A 95 -9.05 3.12 -17.68
N LEU A 96 -9.67 4.24 -18.04
CA LEU A 96 -9.18 5.19 -19.04
C LEU A 96 -8.29 6.27 -18.40
N HIS A 97 -7.19 5.87 -17.76
CA HIS A 97 -6.35 6.79 -16.98
C HIS A 97 -5.78 7.93 -17.82
N ARG A 98 -5.21 7.62 -19.00
CA ARG A 98 -4.74 8.60 -19.98
C ARG A 98 -5.14 8.17 -21.38
N LEU A 99 -5.56 9.15 -22.18
CA LEU A 99 -5.93 8.95 -23.58
C LEU A 99 -5.25 9.99 -24.46
N PRO A 100 -4.79 9.60 -25.67
CA PRO A 100 -4.33 10.54 -26.67
C PRO A 100 -5.51 11.39 -27.17
N VAL A 101 -5.23 12.59 -27.68
CA VAL A 101 -6.27 13.57 -28.09
C VAL A 101 -7.18 13.02 -29.18
N GLU A 102 -6.60 12.27 -30.12
CA GLU A 102 -7.33 11.62 -31.19
C GLU A 102 -8.20 10.45 -30.71
N GLY A 103 -7.98 9.95 -29.49
CA GLY A 103 -8.57 8.72 -28.97
C GLY A 103 -7.87 7.44 -29.44
N VAL A 104 -8.20 6.32 -28.81
CA VAL A 104 -7.57 5.01 -29.05
C VAL A 104 -8.62 3.95 -29.34
N GLU A 105 -8.41 3.11 -30.36
CA GLU A 105 -9.28 1.94 -30.59
C GLU A 105 -8.85 0.80 -29.68
N LEU A 106 -9.76 0.33 -28.82
CA LEU A 106 -9.53 -0.80 -27.95
C LEU A 106 -10.30 -2.02 -28.47
N LEU A 107 -9.70 -3.20 -28.31
CA LEU A 107 -10.36 -4.48 -28.50
C LEU A 107 -10.32 -5.26 -27.17
N VAL A 108 -11.50 -5.59 -26.64
CA VAL A 108 -11.65 -6.49 -25.49
C VAL A 108 -12.30 -7.77 -25.98
N GLU A 109 -11.67 -8.90 -25.68
CA GLU A 109 -12.20 -10.23 -26.00
C GLU A 109 -12.31 -11.03 -24.70
N ALA A 110 -13.54 -11.43 -24.37
CA ALA A 110 -13.84 -12.28 -23.23
C ALA A 110 -14.33 -13.65 -23.73
N VAL A 111 -13.61 -14.69 -23.36
CA VAL A 111 -13.86 -16.08 -23.74
C VAL A 111 -14.32 -16.85 -22.52
N THR A 112 -15.55 -17.35 -22.54
CA THR A 112 -16.07 -18.26 -21.51
C THR A 112 -15.90 -19.71 -21.94
N GLY A 113 -15.41 -20.56 -21.05
CA GLY A 113 -15.15 -21.97 -21.32
C GLY A 113 -13.84 -22.46 -20.68
N PRO A 114 -13.39 -23.68 -21.02
CA PRO A 114 -12.22 -24.26 -20.37
C PRO A 114 -10.97 -23.40 -20.60
N VAL A 115 -10.30 -23.01 -19.52
CA VAL A 115 -9.02 -22.31 -19.54
C VAL A 115 -7.93 -23.29 -19.16
N THR A 116 -7.05 -23.64 -20.11
CA THR A 116 -5.95 -24.58 -19.88
C THR A 116 -4.68 -23.92 -19.35
N THR A 117 -4.53 -22.62 -19.55
CA THR A 117 -3.35 -21.86 -19.16
C THR A 117 -3.79 -20.53 -18.55
N ILE A 118 -3.42 -20.30 -17.30
CA ILE A 118 -3.71 -19.07 -16.58
C ILE A 118 -2.49 -18.15 -16.72
N PRO A 119 -2.64 -16.97 -17.36
CA PRO A 119 -1.53 -16.05 -17.58
C PRO A 119 -0.79 -15.71 -16.29
N GLY A 120 0.54 -15.87 -16.29
CA GLY A 120 1.44 -15.46 -15.20
C GLY A 120 1.41 -16.34 -13.95
N LEU A 121 0.53 -17.34 -13.86
CA LEU A 121 0.35 -18.13 -12.63
C LEU A 121 1.57 -19.02 -12.35
N THR A 122 2.05 -19.74 -13.37
CA THR A 122 3.22 -20.63 -13.23
C THR A 122 4.47 -19.82 -12.92
N GLU A 123 4.69 -18.70 -13.64
CA GLU A 123 5.82 -17.82 -13.42
C GLU A 123 5.81 -17.21 -12.02
N TYR A 124 4.63 -16.83 -11.51
CA TYR A 124 4.46 -16.34 -10.13
C TYR A 124 4.81 -17.41 -9.10
N ALA A 125 4.32 -18.64 -9.30
CA ALA A 125 4.59 -19.76 -8.41
C ALA A 125 6.09 -20.13 -8.38
N ASP A 126 6.72 -20.20 -9.54
CA ASP A 126 8.16 -20.48 -9.67
C ASP A 126 9.00 -19.38 -9.02
N ALA A 127 8.66 -18.10 -9.26
CA ALA A 127 9.32 -16.97 -8.63
C ALA A 127 9.18 -17.02 -7.10
N THR A 128 7.98 -17.34 -6.59
CA THR A 128 7.69 -17.47 -5.14
C THR A 128 8.46 -18.62 -4.49
N ALA A 129 8.56 -19.75 -5.18
CA ALA A 129 9.30 -20.92 -4.71
C ALA A 129 10.81 -20.67 -4.65
N ALA A 130 11.33 -19.89 -5.60
CA ALA A 130 12.76 -19.56 -5.70
C ALA A 130 13.29 -18.66 -4.57
N ILE A 131 12.42 -17.89 -3.89
CA ILE A 131 12.86 -16.99 -2.82
C ILE A 131 13.20 -17.79 -1.55
N ALA A 132 14.47 -17.73 -1.13
CA ALA A 132 14.92 -18.26 0.15
C ALA A 132 14.66 -17.27 1.30
N VAL A 133 14.51 -17.80 2.52
CA VAL A 133 14.44 -16.97 3.73
C VAL A 133 15.84 -16.39 3.99
N PRO A 134 16.00 -15.05 3.95
CA PRO A 134 17.31 -14.43 4.17
C PRO A 134 17.64 -14.36 5.67
N PRO A 135 18.92 -14.14 6.03
CA PRO A 135 19.27 -13.85 7.41
C PRO A 135 18.67 -12.52 7.86
N ARG A 136 18.15 -12.49 9.09
CA ARG A 136 17.67 -11.27 9.73
C ARG A 136 18.83 -10.54 10.42
N PRO A 137 18.99 -9.21 10.27
CA PRO A 137 19.97 -8.46 11.04
C PRO A 137 19.61 -8.45 12.54
N PRO A 138 20.57 -8.14 13.43
CA PRO A 138 20.29 -8.02 14.86
C PRO A 138 19.17 -7.00 15.14
N ARG A 139 18.21 -7.37 15.98
CA ARG A 139 17.09 -6.49 16.35
C ARG A 139 17.59 -5.23 17.06
N ARG A 140 17.21 -4.06 16.57
CA ARG A 140 17.39 -2.77 17.24
C ARG A 140 16.36 -2.66 18.37
N THR A 141 16.83 -2.74 19.62
CA THR A 141 15.96 -2.60 20.80
C THR A 141 15.86 -1.14 21.19
N LEU A 142 14.65 -0.59 21.17
CA LEU A 142 14.38 0.79 21.58
C LEU A 142 13.70 0.82 22.97
N PRO A 143 14.00 1.81 23.83
CA PRO A 143 13.26 2.06 25.06
C PRO A 143 11.76 2.26 24.80
N ALA A 144 10.91 1.62 25.59
CA ALA A 144 9.46 1.70 25.48
C ALA A 144 8.82 1.84 26.87
N SER A 145 7.59 2.35 26.90
CA SER A 145 6.73 2.31 28.09
C SER A 145 6.52 0.89 28.60
N SER A 146 6.17 0.78 29.88
CA SER A 146 5.87 -0.52 30.50
C SER A 146 4.78 -1.27 29.72
N GLY A 147 5.01 -2.55 29.42
CA GLY A 147 4.08 -3.38 28.66
C GLY A 147 4.12 -3.19 27.14
N LEU A 148 4.95 -2.28 26.62
CA LEU A 148 5.11 -2.07 25.17
C LEU A 148 6.50 -2.47 24.67
N LYS A 149 6.61 -2.71 23.37
CA LYS A 149 7.88 -2.81 22.64
C LYS A 149 7.78 -2.11 21.30
N TRP A 150 8.88 -1.51 20.86
CA TRP A 150 8.97 -0.95 19.51
C TRP A 150 9.33 -2.04 18.50
N ILE A 151 8.60 -2.06 17.40
CA ILE A 151 8.87 -2.88 16.23
C ILE A 151 9.07 -1.98 15.01
N ALA A 152 9.74 -2.48 13.98
CA ALA A 152 9.96 -1.76 12.72
C ALA A 152 9.03 -2.26 11.62
N GLY A 153 8.50 -1.33 10.82
CA GLY A 153 7.62 -1.65 9.70
C GLY A 153 7.73 -0.72 8.50
N ASP A 154 7.11 -1.18 7.42
CA ASP A 154 6.87 -0.45 6.18
C ASP A 154 5.40 -0.61 5.80
N PHE A 155 4.73 0.48 5.43
CA PHE A 155 3.28 0.50 5.22
C PHE A 155 2.85 0.74 3.78
N HIS A 156 3.78 0.62 2.81
CA HIS A 156 3.46 0.82 1.40
C HIS A 156 4.41 0.01 0.50
N ALA A 157 3.91 -1.07 -0.12
CA ALA A 157 4.69 -1.89 -1.05
C ALA A 157 3.81 -2.74 -1.97
N HIS A 158 4.29 -2.99 -3.19
CA HIS A 158 3.55 -3.62 -4.28
C HIS A 158 4.21 -4.91 -4.76
N SER A 159 3.39 -5.85 -5.24
CA SER A 159 3.81 -7.16 -5.73
C SER A 159 3.36 -7.39 -7.17
N LEU A 160 3.67 -8.58 -7.71
CA LEU A 160 3.16 -9.03 -9.01
C LEU A 160 1.63 -9.21 -9.04
N HIS A 161 0.90 -8.94 -7.95
CA HIS A 161 -0.56 -8.84 -7.98
C HIS A 161 -1.05 -7.50 -8.57
N SER A 162 -0.25 -6.44 -8.53
CA SER A 162 -0.47 -5.21 -9.29
C SER A 162 0.75 -4.89 -10.15
N ASP A 163 1.36 -3.70 -10.05
CA ASP A 163 2.48 -3.23 -10.87
C ASP A 163 3.87 -3.45 -10.24
N GLY A 164 3.93 -4.10 -9.08
CA GLY A 164 5.19 -4.61 -8.55
C GLY A 164 5.82 -5.65 -9.49
N SER A 165 7.14 -5.75 -9.45
CA SER A 165 7.91 -6.64 -10.33
C SER A 165 8.37 -7.93 -9.66
N THR A 166 7.95 -8.21 -8.43
CA THR A 166 8.35 -9.40 -7.67
C THR A 166 7.19 -10.00 -6.87
N PRO A 167 7.19 -11.31 -6.56
CA PRO A 167 6.13 -11.92 -5.76
C PRO A 167 6.17 -11.42 -4.31
N VAL A 168 5.10 -11.62 -3.54
CA VAL A 168 5.05 -11.22 -2.12
C VAL A 168 6.14 -11.89 -1.29
N ALA A 169 6.54 -13.12 -1.62
CA ALA A 169 7.67 -13.78 -0.97
C ALA A 169 8.96 -12.94 -1.04
N ASN A 170 9.17 -12.20 -2.13
CA ASN A 170 10.31 -11.31 -2.26
C ASN A 170 10.17 -10.07 -1.35
N LEU A 171 8.97 -9.49 -1.23
CA LEU A 171 8.71 -8.42 -0.26
C LEU A 171 8.99 -8.87 1.17
N ALA A 172 8.52 -10.06 1.54
CA ALA A 172 8.80 -10.65 2.85
C ALA A 172 10.31 -10.83 3.08
N ALA A 173 11.04 -11.34 2.09
CA ALA A 173 12.50 -11.47 2.16
C ALA A 173 13.22 -10.12 2.29
N LEU A 174 12.81 -9.10 1.53
CA LEU A 174 13.35 -7.76 1.62
C LEU A 174 13.09 -7.14 3.00
N GLY A 175 11.87 -7.26 3.52
CA GLY A 175 11.53 -6.79 4.87
C GLY A 175 12.35 -7.47 5.96
N VAL A 176 12.52 -8.79 5.91
CA VAL A 176 13.39 -9.54 6.84
C VAL A 176 14.83 -9.04 6.75
N SER A 177 15.35 -8.87 5.53
CA SER A 177 16.72 -8.39 5.29
C SER A 177 16.94 -6.96 5.80
N ALA A 178 15.90 -6.12 5.73
CA ALA A 178 15.88 -4.76 6.24
C ALA A 178 15.70 -4.68 7.77
N GLY A 179 15.41 -5.81 8.43
CA GLY A 179 15.20 -5.87 9.88
C GLY A 179 13.76 -5.58 10.33
N LEU A 180 12.81 -5.49 9.39
CA LEU A 180 11.41 -5.21 9.66
C LEU A 180 10.71 -6.38 10.35
N ASP A 181 9.89 -6.06 11.35
CA ASP A 181 9.00 -7.00 12.03
C ASP A 181 7.67 -7.16 11.28
N VAL A 182 7.22 -6.09 10.61
CA VAL A 182 6.00 -6.07 9.80
C VAL A 182 6.18 -5.37 8.47
N LEU A 183 5.39 -5.75 7.46
CA LEU A 183 5.34 -5.09 6.16
C LEU A 183 3.91 -5.15 5.62
N ALA A 184 3.33 -4.02 5.25
CA ALA A 184 2.04 -3.99 4.56
C ALA A 184 2.24 -4.22 3.07
N VAL A 185 1.43 -5.12 2.49
CA VAL A 185 1.40 -5.38 1.05
C VAL A 185 0.11 -4.79 0.51
N THR A 186 0.23 -3.80 -0.37
CA THR A 186 -0.83 -2.83 -0.69
C THR A 186 -1.07 -2.74 -2.19
N ASP A 187 -1.14 -3.88 -2.89
CA ASP A 187 -1.35 -3.90 -4.34
C ASP A 187 -2.56 -3.07 -4.80
N HIS A 188 -2.42 -2.42 -5.95
CA HIS A 188 -3.41 -1.49 -6.50
C HIS A 188 -4.76 -2.14 -6.79
N ASN A 189 -5.82 -1.63 -6.15
CA ASN A 189 -7.23 -1.96 -6.42
C ASN A 189 -7.56 -3.46 -6.41
N THR A 190 -6.76 -4.26 -5.71
CA THR A 190 -6.97 -5.70 -5.55
C THR A 190 -6.61 -6.15 -4.14
N VAL A 191 -7.20 -7.28 -3.74
CA VAL A 191 -6.93 -7.97 -2.46
C VAL A 191 -6.51 -9.42 -2.71
N ALA A 192 -6.23 -9.80 -3.96
CA ALA A 192 -5.96 -11.18 -4.33
C ALA A 192 -4.73 -11.77 -3.63
N HIS A 193 -3.76 -10.94 -3.25
CA HIS A 193 -2.56 -11.33 -2.51
C HIS A 193 -2.83 -11.64 -1.03
N HIS A 194 -3.98 -11.27 -0.47
CA HIS A 194 -4.27 -11.45 0.97
C HIS A 194 -4.21 -12.92 1.38
N ALA A 195 -4.68 -13.83 0.49
CA ALA A 195 -4.74 -15.26 0.77
C ALA A 195 -3.38 -15.93 1.05
N GLU A 196 -2.27 -15.35 0.57
CA GLU A 196 -0.92 -15.92 0.77
C GLU A 196 -0.17 -15.30 1.96
N LEU A 197 -0.62 -14.15 2.47
CA LEU A 197 0.08 -13.41 3.53
C LEU A 197 0.32 -14.24 4.80
N PRO A 198 -0.64 -15.01 5.34
CA PRO A 198 -0.40 -15.80 6.55
C PRO A 198 0.67 -16.88 6.36
N THR A 199 0.65 -17.56 5.20
CA THR A 199 1.61 -18.63 4.91
C THR A 199 3.01 -18.08 4.67
N LEU A 200 3.12 -16.99 3.90
CA LEU A 200 4.39 -16.34 3.64
C LEU A 200 4.95 -15.65 4.89
N GLY A 201 4.11 -14.98 5.67
CA GLY A 201 4.51 -14.35 6.93
C GLY A 201 5.12 -15.36 7.90
N LYS A 202 4.50 -16.53 8.06
CA LYS A 202 5.05 -17.67 8.82
C LYS A 202 6.37 -18.17 8.26
N ARG A 203 6.43 -18.42 6.95
CA ARG A 203 7.63 -18.94 6.27
C ARG A 203 8.84 -18.02 6.47
N PHE A 204 8.65 -16.71 6.37
CA PHE A 204 9.72 -15.72 6.44
C PHE A 204 9.94 -15.15 7.86
N GLY A 205 9.01 -15.36 8.79
CA GLY A 205 9.10 -14.83 10.15
C GLY A 205 8.95 -13.31 10.19
N ILE A 206 7.99 -12.78 9.43
CA ILE A 206 7.62 -11.36 9.37
C ILE A 206 6.09 -11.23 9.33
N GLY A 207 5.51 -10.28 10.07
CA GLY A 207 4.07 -10.03 10.01
C GLY A 207 3.71 -9.31 8.72
N LEU A 208 3.00 -9.98 7.82
CA LEU A 208 2.51 -9.35 6.60
C LEU A 208 1.12 -8.76 6.87
N ILE A 209 0.99 -7.44 6.70
CA ILE A 209 -0.26 -6.72 6.93
C ILE A 209 -1.04 -6.66 5.61
N PRO A 210 -2.28 -7.16 5.57
CA PRO A 210 -3.13 -7.02 4.40
C PRO A 210 -3.48 -5.55 4.18
N GLY A 211 -3.34 -5.11 2.93
CA GLY A 211 -3.84 -3.83 2.50
C GLY A 211 -4.21 -3.83 1.03
N GLN A 212 -4.98 -2.84 0.64
CA GLN A 212 -5.23 -2.47 -0.74
C GLN A 212 -4.83 -1.00 -0.89
N GLU A 213 -4.02 -0.67 -1.89
CA GLU A 213 -3.94 0.72 -2.32
C GLU A 213 -5.15 1.04 -3.21
N VAL A 214 -6.05 1.88 -2.70
CA VAL A 214 -7.17 2.45 -3.42
C VAL A 214 -6.63 3.57 -4.32
N THR A 215 -6.55 3.30 -5.62
CA THR A 215 -5.78 4.10 -6.57
C THR A 215 -6.68 4.80 -7.57
N THR A 216 -6.55 6.12 -7.65
CA THR A 216 -7.22 6.99 -8.64
C THR A 216 -6.22 7.98 -9.23
N ASP A 217 -6.59 8.65 -10.33
CA ASP A 217 -5.74 9.67 -10.96
C ASP A 217 -5.57 10.95 -10.11
N THR A 218 -6.27 11.05 -8.98
CA THR A 218 -6.41 12.26 -8.16
C THR A 218 -6.15 12.01 -6.68
N GLY A 219 -5.57 10.86 -6.33
CA GLY A 219 -5.18 10.54 -4.97
C GLY A 219 -5.16 9.04 -4.72
N HIS A 220 -4.26 8.62 -3.85
CA HIS A 220 -4.11 7.24 -3.42
C HIS A 220 -4.31 7.11 -1.91
N ALA A 221 -4.84 5.98 -1.47
CA ALA A 221 -4.97 5.67 -0.06
C ALA A 221 -4.83 4.17 0.20
N ASN A 222 -4.09 3.79 1.24
CA ASN A 222 -4.05 2.41 1.71
C ASN A 222 -5.21 2.13 2.65
N ALA A 223 -5.99 1.10 2.34
CA ALA A 223 -6.99 0.50 3.22
C ALA A 223 -6.39 -0.77 3.85
N PHE A 224 -6.04 -0.70 5.13
CA PHE A 224 -5.40 -1.80 5.86
C PHE A 224 -6.41 -2.70 6.58
N GLY A 225 -6.12 -4.00 6.60
CA GLY A 225 -6.90 -5.05 7.26
C GLY A 225 -7.46 -6.09 6.28
N GLU A 226 -7.84 -7.26 6.81
CA GLU A 226 -8.62 -8.28 6.08
C GLU A 226 -10.08 -7.82 5.95
N ILE A 227 -10.31 -6.72 5.23
CA ILE A 227 -11.61 -6.03 5.15
C ILE A 227 -12.28 -6.15 3.77
N GLY A 228 -11.71 -6.98 2.90
CA GLY A 228 -12.12 -7.11 1.50
C GLY A 228 -11.82 -5.86 0.69
N ALA A 229 -12.19 -5.90 -0.60
CA ALA A 229 -11.91 -4.79 -1.50
C ALA A 229 -12.75 -3.55 -1.16
N ILE A 230 -12.11 -2.39 -1.24
CA ILE A 230 -12.75 -1.07 -1.24
C ILE A 230 -12.91 -0.63 -2.69
N ASP A 231 -14.12 -0.26 -3.07
CA ASP A 231 -14.42 0.14 -4.44
C ASP A 231 -13.87 1.55 -4.74
N PHE A 232 -12.71 1.59 -5.39
CA PHE A 232 -12.01 2.80 -5.85
C PHE A 232 -12.80 3.64 -6.86
N ARG A 233 -13.89 3.10 -7.42
CA ARG A 233 -14.78 3.81 -8.35
C ARG A 233 -15.79 4.68 -7.60
N ARG A 234 -16.01 4.42 -6.31
CA ARG A 234 -16.89 5.24 -5.46
C ARG A 234 -16.15 6.49 -4.98
N PRO A 235 -16.88 7.57 -4.60
CA PRO A 235 -16.24 8.77 -4.09
C PRO A 235 -15.37 8.50 -2.85
N ALA A 236 -14.22 9.15 -2.76
CA ALA A 236 -13.25 8.95 -1.67
C ALA A 236 -13.84 9.13 -0.27
N ALA A 237 -14.81 10.02 -0.13
CA ALA A 237 -15.58 10.23 1.09
C ALA A 237 -16.21 8.94 1.65
N THR A 238 -16.58 8.00 0.78
CA THR A 238 -17.16 6.72 1.20
C THR A 238 -16.13 5.75 1.76
N TRP A 239 -14.88 5.81 1.26
CA TRP A 239 -13.82 4.88 1.67
C TRP A 239 -13.49 5.01 3.16
N VAL A 240 -13.45 6.23 3.69
CA VAL A 240 -13.14 6.46 5.12
C VAL A 240 -14.14 5.73 6.01
N SER A 241 -15.42 5.99 5.80
CA SER A 241 -16.51 5.35 6.56
C SER A 241 -16.60 3.84 6.34
N GLU A 242 -16.37 3.37 5.11
CA GLU A 242 -16.47 1.96 4.74
C GLU A 242 -15.34 1.15 5.38
N VAL A 243 -14.10 1.62 5.28
CA VAL A 243 -12.93 0.99 5.91
C VAL A 243 -13.10 0.92 7.43
N ALA A 244 -13.50 2.03 8.06
CA ALA A 244 -13.74 2.06 9.49
C ALA A 244 -14.86 1.10 9.92
N SER A 245 -15.97 1.03 9.17
CA SER A 245 -17.10 0.14 9.47
C SER A 245 -16.75 -1.36 9.42
N ARG A 246 -15.70 -1.70 8.65
CA ARG A 246 -15.18 -3.07 8.52
C ARG A 246 -14.03 -3.36 9.49
N GLY A 247 -13.67 -2.40 10.34
CA GLY A 247 -12.60 -2.56 11.33
C GLY A 247 -11.19 -2.35 10.78
N GLY A 248 -11.05 -1.75 9.59
CA GLY A 248 -9.75 -1.41 9.01
C GLY A 248 -9.33 0.03 9.31
N LEU A 249 -8.15 0.40 8.80
CA LEU A 249 -7.61 1.75 8.89
C LEU A 249 -7.30 2.28 7.49
N LEU A 250 -7.75 3.50 7.19
CA LEU A 250 -7.41 4.17 5.95
C LEU A 250 -6.25 5.14 6.18
N SER A 251 -5.25 5.10 5.28
CA SER A 251 -4.15 6.06 5.20
C SER A 251 -4.19 6.79 3.87
N ILE A 252 -4.07 8.12 3.89
CA ILE A 252 -3.73 8.85 2.65
C ILE A 252 -2.27 8.56 2.32
N ASN A 253 -2.00 8.14 1.08
CA ASN A 253 -0.64 7.90 0.63
C ASN A 253 -0.06 9.16 0.00
N HIS A 254 1.24 9.38 0.22
CA HIS A 254 2.06 10.44 -0.35
C HIS A 254 1.25 11.66 -0.85
N PRO A 255 0.61 12.44 0.06
CA PRO A 255 -0.35 13.49 -0.30
C PRO A 255 0.26 14.59 -1.18
N LEU A 256 1.60 14.68 -1.20
CA LEU A 256 2.41 15.54 -2.06
C LEU A 256 3.20 14.72 -3.11
N GLY A 257 2.56 13.75 -3.76
CA GLY A 257 3.17 12.80 -4.70
C GLY A 257 3.30 13.26 -6.15
N GLY A 258 3.04 14.54 -6.47
CA GLY A 258 3.03 15.02 -7.86
C GLY A 258 1.66 14.86 -8.50
N ASP A 259 1.56 14.15 -9.64
CA ASP A 259 0.28 13.96 -10.34
C ASP A 259 -0.69 13.05 -9.55
N CYS A 260 -0.19 12.13 -8.73
CA CYS A 260 -0.98 11.33 -7.79
C CYS A 260 -1.26 12.02 -6.43
N SER A 261 -0.91 13.30 -6.26
CA SER A 261 -1.20 14.04 -5.02
C SER A 261 -2.67 13.95 -4.65
N TRP A 262 -2.94 13.84 -3.34
CA TRP A 262 -4.29 13.74 -2.82
C TRP A 262 -5.10 15.02 -3.11
N ARG A 263 -6.18 14.88 -3.88
CA ARG A 263 -7.05 15.99 -4.32
C ARG A 263 -8.53 15.72 -4.09
N HIS A 264 -8.87 14.62 -3.43
CA HIS A 264 -10.26 14.32 -3.09
C HIS A 264 -10.71 15.11 -1.87
N PRO A 265 -11.86 15.80 -1.94
CA PRO A 265 -12.47 16.37 -0.74
C PRO A 265 -12.96 15.24 0.16
N LEU A 266 -12.67 15.36 1.45
CA LEU A 266 -13.12 14.40 2.46
C LEU A 266 -13.99 15.11 3.51
N PRO A 267 -15.13 14.50 3.92
CA PRO A 267 -15.95 15.02 5.00
C PRO A 267 -15.29 14.82 6.38
N GLU A 268 -14.43 13.81 6.49
CA GLU A 268 -13.68 13.46 7.68
C GLU A 268 -12.28 12.99 7.28
N HIS A 269 -11.28 13.28 8.11
CA HIS A 269 -9.90 12.92 7.83
C HIS A 269 -9.63 11.47 8.23
N PRO A 270 -8.90 10.69 7.39
CA PRO A 270 -8.53 9.33 7.75
C PRO A 270 -7.64 9.31 8.99
N PRO A 271 -7.68 8.20 9.75
CA PRO A 271 -6.90 8.08 10.99
C PRO A 271 -5.40 8.05 10.74
N LEU A 272 -4.95 7.73 9.53
CA LEU A 272 -3.53 7.63 9.16
C LEU A 272 -3.20 8.53 7.96
N ALA A 273 -1.94 8.95 7.86
CA ALA A 273 -1.41 9.53 6.64
C ALA A 273 0.08 9.22 6.48
N GLU A 274 0.49 8.95 5.24
CA GLU A 274 1.88 8.81 4.85
C GLU A 274 2.54 10.20 4.77
N ILE A 275 3.24 10.56 5.83
CA ILE A 275 3.95 11.84 5.96
C ILE A 275 5.47 11.66 5.84
N TRP A 276 5.90 10.48 5.41
CA TRP A 276 7.22 10.26 4.84
C TRP A 276 7.14 9.18 3.76
N HIS A 277 7.46 9.57 2.53
CA HIS A 277 7.47 8.68 1.37
C HIS A 277 8.88 8.58 0.78
N SER A 278 9.21 7.43 0.18
CA SER A 278 10.57 7.17 -0.36
C SER A 278 11.01 8.14 -1.47
N SER A 279 10.06 8.68 -2.24
CA SER A 279 10.36 9.62 -3.32
C SER A 279 10.76 11.01 -2.83
N TRP A 280 10.61 11.30 -1.53
CA TRP A 280 10.91 12.61 -0.93
C TRP A 280 12.38 12.70 -0.53
N LEU A 281 13.26 12.71 -1.54
CA LEU A 281 14.73 12.61 -1.39
C LEU A 281 15.39 13.84 -0.75
N ASP A 282 14.75 15.02 -0.82
CA ASP A 282 15.24 16.21 -0.11
C ASP A 282 14.58 16.31 1.26
N HIS A 283 15.26 15.83 2.29
CA HIS A 283 14.70 15.85 3.66
C HIS A 283 14.73 17.26 4.29
N THR A 284 15.20 18.29 3.58
CA THR A 284 14.96 19.68 3.98
C THR A 284 13.58 20.18 3.55
N TRP A 285 12.88 19.41 2.70
CA TRP A 285 11.54 19.72 2.26
C TRP A 285 10.53 19.54 3.40
N GLY A 286 10.21 20.63 4.09
CA GLY A 286 9.22 20.65 5.18
C GLY A 286 7.76 20.58 4.73
N GLY A 287 7.50 20.44 3.43
CA GLY A 287 6.14 20.42 2.86
C GLY A 287 5.22 19.36 3.47
N PRO A 288 5.65 18.09 3.60
CA PRO A 288 4.83 17.05 4.20
C PRO A 288 4.45 17.30 5.66
N ILE A 289 5.40 17.78 6.46
CA ILE A 289 5.14 18.14 7.86
C ILE A 289 4.16 19.31 7.93
N ALA A 290 4.33 20.34 7.10
CA ALA A 290 3.41 21.47 7.02
C ALA A 290 2.01 21.04 6.55
N TRP A 291 1.92 20.10 5.60
CA TRP A 291 0.66 19.52 5.15
C TRP A 291 -0.04 18.80 6.29
N TRP A 292 0.67 17.94 7.02
CA TRP A 292 0.11 17.20 8.15
C TRP A 292 -0.34 18.12 9.31
N GLN A 293 0.43 19.19 9.58
CA GLN A 293 0.03 20.24 10.52
C GLN A 293 -1.28 20.93 10.12
N ALA A 294 -1.47 21.23 8.83
CA ALA A 294 -2.70 21.82 8.31
C ALA A 294 -3.85 20.80 8.22
N TRP A 295 -3.52 19.52 8.03
CA TRP A 295 -4.48 18.43 7.91
C TRP A 295 -5.14 18.11 9.25
N GLY A 296 -4.37 17.96 10.32
CA GLY A 296 -4.93 17.69 11.65
C GLY A 296 -4.09 16.71 12.44
N LEU A 297 -3.15 17.24 13.22
CA LEU A 297 -2.18 16.46 14.00
C LEU A 297 -2.82 15.59 15.08
N GLU A 298 -3.96 16.01 15.62
CA GLU A 298 -4.60 15.34 16.77
C GLU A 298 -5.34 14.06 16.37
N ASN A 299 -5.74 13.94 15.11
CA ASN A 299 -6.62 12.86 14.62
C ASN A 299 -5.99 11.99 13.53
N THR A 300 -4.78 12.33 13.07
CA THR A 300 -4.10 11.62 11.99
C THR A 300 -2.71 11.20 12.44
N THR A 301 -2.54 9.90 12.64
CA THR A 301 -1.29 9.26 13.02
C THR A 301 -0.33 9.22 11.83
N PRO A 302 0.93 9.66 12.00
CA PRO A 302 1.91 9.66 10.93
C PRO A 302 2.44 8.24 10.68
N ILE A 303 2.46 7.84 9.40
CA ILE A 303 3.17 6.65 8.93
C ILE A 303 4.13 7.01 7.79
N GLY A 304 5.00 6.08 7.42
CA GLY A 304 5.83 6.15 6.23
C GLY A 304 5.92 4.79 5.53
N GLY A 305 6.14 4.84 4.22
CA GLY A 305 6.21 3.66 3.37
C GLY A 305 7.22 3.82 2.25
N SER A 306 7.77 2.69 1.78
CA SER A 306 8.75 2.68 0.70
C SER A 306 8.12 2.87 -0.67
N ASP A 307 6.83 2.56 -0.82
CA ASP A 307 6.15 2.45 -2.11
C ASP A 307 6.98 1.61 -3.08
N TRP A 308 7.44 0.46 -2.57
CA TRP A 308 8.38 -0.37 -3.30
C TRP A 308 7.65 -1.11 -4.42
N HIS A 309 8.21 -1.04 -5.63
CA HIS A 309 7.66 -1.71 -6.81
C HIS A 309 8.64 -2.70 -7.41
N ASN A 310 9.93 -2.36 -7.47
CA ASN A 310 10.91 -3.16 -8.20
C ASN A 310 12.36 -2.94 -7.70
N PRO A 311 13.32 -3.77 -8.10
CA PRO A 311 14.73 -3.61 -7.69
C PRO A 311 15.41 -2.30 -8.13
N THR A 312 14.79 -1.55 -9.05
CA THR A 312 15.26 -0.21 -9.46
C THR A 312 14.55 0.93 -8.72
N SER A 313 13.56 0.62 -7.87
CA SER A 313 12.99 1.58 -6.92
C SER A 313 14.11 2.20 -6.09
N PHE A 314 14.03 3.51 -5.87
CA PHE A 314 15.13 4.27 -5.27
C PHE A 314 15.51 3.76 -3.89
N MET A 315 14.52 3.41 -3.07
CA MET A 315 14.69 2.96 -1.69
C MET A 315 14.13 1.55 -1.49
N PRO A 316 14.80 0.68 -0.72
CA PRO A 316 14.27 -0.63 -0.36
C PRO A 316 13.17 -0.50 0.70
N PRO A 317 12.40 -1.58 0.95
CA PRO A 317 11.46 -1.62 2.06
C PRO A 317 12.10 -1.22 3.40
N GLY A 318 11.39 -0.44 4.19
CA GLY A 318 11.85 0.14 5.46
C GLY A 318 12.63 1.45 5.30
N SER A 319 12.55 2.11 4.15
CA SER A 319 13.18 3.43 3.91
C SER A 319 12.17 4.38 3.26
N PRO A 320 11.37 5.13 4.07
CA PRO A 320 11.48 5.31 5.53
C PRO A 320 11.02 4.11 6.37
N THR A 321 11.51 4.04 7.61
CA THR A 321 11.03 3.08 8.62
C THR A 321 9.94 3.74 9.47
N THR A 322 8.81 3.06 9.60
CA THR A 322 7.82 3.37 10.63
C THR A 322 8.09 2.48 11.84
N TRP A 323 8.35 3.09 12.99
CA TRP A 323 8.42 2.42 14.28
C TRP A 323 7.05 2.42 14.94
N ILE A 324 6.66 1.29 15.52
CA ILE A 324 5.34 1.08 16.12
C ILE A 324 5.52 0.53 17.53
N ALA A 325 4.94 1.18 18.54
CA ALA A 325 4.94 0.64 19.90
C ALA A 325 3.72 -0.28 20.09
N VAL A 326 3.96 -1.58 19.99
CA VAL A 326 2.95 -2.64 20.13
C VAL A 326 2.98 -3.24 21.54
N ASP A 327 1.95 -4.00 21.89
CA ASP A 327 1.95 -4.80 23.12
C ASP A 327 3.19 -5.71 23.16
N ALA A 328 3.91 -5.70 24.28
CA ALA A 328 5.11 -6.50 24.46
C ALA A 328 4.86 -8.00 24.32
N THR A 329 3.63 -8.49 24.57
CA THR A 329 3.26 -9.89 24.45
C THR A 329 3.01 -10.34 23.01
N ALA A 330 2.76 -9.41 22.07
CA ALA A 330 2.48 -9.75 20.68
C ALA A 330 3.75 -10.29 19.99
N GLU A 331 3.81 -11.58 19.71
CA GLU A 331 4.99 -12.24 19.18
C GLU A 331 4.74 -12.94 17.85
N GLY A 332 5.74 -12.84 16.97
CA GLY A 332 5.74 -13.57 15.71
C GLY A 332 4.76 -13.04 14.65
N PRO A 333 4.78 -13.66 13.46
CA PRO A 333 4.13 -13.12 12.28
C PRO A 333 2.60 -13.14 12.31
N ASP A 334 1.98 -13.95 13.19
CA ASP A 334 0.51 -14.06 13.27
C ASP A 334 -0.12 -12.99 14.17
N GLU A 335 0.57 -12.58 15.24
CA GLU A 335 0.04 -11.63 16.23
C GLU A 335 0.41 -10.19 15.90
N LEU A 336 1.59 -9.98 15.27
CA LEU A 336 2.11 -8.66 14.97
C LEU A 336 1.21 -7.82 14.04
N PRO A 337 0.55 -8.36 12.99
CA PRO A 337 -0.34 -7.56 12.15
C PRO A 337 -1.46 -6.88 12.94
N THR A 338 -2.20 -7.64 13.76
CA THR A 338 -3.29 -7.10 14.60
C THR A 338 -2.76 -6.10 15.62
N ALA A 339 -1.71 -6.45 16.36
CA ALA A 339 -1.11 -5.55 17.35
C ALA A 339 -0.57 -4.25 16.73
N THR A 340 -0.12 -4.31 15.47
CA THR A 340 0.29 -3.15 14.70
C THR A 340 -0.89 -2.24 14.41
N LEU A 341 -2.00 -2.76 13.87
CA LEU A 341 -3.18 -1.93 13.58
C LEU A 341 -3.75 -1.29 14.85
N GLU A 342 -3.75 -2.01 15.97
CA GLU A 342 -4.15 -1.46 17.28
C GLU A 342 -3.23 -0.31 17.73
N ALA A 343 -1.92 -0.47 17.56
CA ALA A 343 -0.94 0.57 17.90
C ALA A 343 -1.00 1.80 16.98
N LEU A 344 -1.27 1.60 15.68
CA LEU A 344 -1.54 2.69 14.74
C LEU A 344 -2.80 3.47 15.12
N THR A 345 -3.87 2.78 15.51
CA THR A 345 -5.10 3.38 16.02
C THR A 345 -4.82 4.23 17.27
N ALA A 346 -3.91 3.78 18.12
CA ALA A 346 -3.51 4.49 19.33
C ALA A 346 -2.49 5.61 19.11
N GLY A 347 -2.08 5.90 17.86
CA GLY A 347 -1.11 6.96 17.56
C GLY A 347 0.32 6.67 18.03
N ARG A 348 0.66 5.40 18.28
CA ARG A 348 1.94 5.00 18.88
C ARG A 348 3.02 4.79 17.82
N THR A 349 3.31 5.83 17.03
CA THR A 349 4.30 5.77 15.95
C THR A 349 5.46 6.73 16.12
N ALA A 350 6.57 6.38 15.48
CA ALA A 350 7.67 7.27 15.18
C ALA A 350 8.21 6.94 13.79
N LEU A 351 8.74 7.91 13.07
CA LEU A 351 9.34 7.72 11.75
C LEU A 351 10.82 7.98 11.82
N SER A 352 11.62 7.22 11.06
CA SER A 352 13.02 7.55 10.79
C SER A 352 13.35 7.24 9.33
N TRP A 353 14.35 7.92 8.79
CA TRP A 353 14.75 7.73 7.39
C TRP A 353 15.10 6.26 7.05
N SER A 354 15.64 5.51 8.00
CA SER A 354 15.91 4.07 7.84
C SER A 354 15.99 3.37 9.19
N TYR A 355 16.10 2.04 9.17
CA TYR A 355 16.13 1.18 10.34
C TYR A 355 17.27 1.51 11.33
N THR A 356 18.42 1.96 10.82
CA THR A 356 19.61 2.29 11.63
C THR A 356 19.80 3.79 11.81
N ALA A 357 18.93 4.62 11.24
CA ALA A 357 19.03 6.09 11.34
C ALA A 357 18.80 6.58 12.77
N PRO A 358 19.25 7.80 13.11
CA PRO A 358 18.86 8.47 14.34
C PRO A 358 17.33 8.49 14.48
N VAL A 359 16.82 8.18 15.67
CA VAL A 359 15.38 8.07 15.90
C VAL A 359 14.97 8.86 17.14
N LEU A 360 13.81 9.49 17.06
CA LEU A 360 13.12 10.11 18.17
C LEU A 360 11.88 9.27 18.47
N ILE A 361 11.75 8.80 19.71
CA ILE A 361 10.61 8.00 20.16
C ILE A 361 10.03 8.57 21.44
N ARG A 362 8.79 8.19 21.74
CA ARG A 362 8.12 8.51 22.99
C ARG A 362 8.08 7.29 23.92
N ALA A 363 8.37 7.50 25.19
CA ALA A 363 8.15 6.52 26.25
C ALA A 363 7.61 7.26 27.46
N ASP A 364 6.36 6.96 27.82
CA ASP A 364 5.62 7.63 28.87
C ASP A 364 5.56 9.16 28.62
N ASP A 365 6.00 9.96 29.58
CA ASP A 365 6.08 11.42 29.51
C ASP A 365 7.44 11.93 28.98
N GLU A 366 8.27 11.05 28.42
CA GLU A 366 9.58 11.38 27.88
C GLU A 366 9.68 11.17 26.37
N LEU A 367 10.45 12.02 25.73
CA LEU A 367 11.02 11.82 24.40
C LEU A 367 12.45 11.34 24.55
N ILE A 368 12.82 10.36 23.74
CA ILE A 368 14.15 9.78 23.76
C ILE A 368 14.74 9.89 22.35
N ALA A 369 15.74 10.75 22.20
CA ALA A 369 16.54 10.85 20.98
C ALA A 369 17.69 9.84 21.06
N LEU A 370 17.79 8.95 20.07
CA LEU A 370 18.76 7.85 20.00
C LEU A 370 19.63 7.95 18.75
N ASP A 371 20.92 7.68 18.93
CA ASP A 371 21.97 7.73 17.91
C ASP A 371 22.06 9.09 17.19
N ALA A 372 21.71 10.17 17.89
CA ALA A 372 21.45 11.48 17.29
C ALA A 372 22.37 12.63 17.78
N PRO A 373 23.68 12.46 18.06
CA PRO A 373 24.51 13.58 18.50
C PRO A 373 24.62 14.66 17.41
N ASN A 374 24.75 15.93 17.82
CA ASN A 374 24.87 17.10 16.92
C ASN A 374 23.60 17.37 16.08
N THR A 375 22.44 17.04 16.64
CA THR A 375 21.12 17.31 16.06
C THR A 375 20.31 18.24 16.97
N LEU A 376 19.13 18.63 16.51
CA LEU A 376 18.17 19.43 17.27
C LEU A 376 16.83 18.70 17.32
N VAL A 377 16.24 18.60 18.51
CA VAL A 377 14.82 18.30 18.64
C VAL A 377 14.05 19.62 18.63
N ILE A 378 13.05 19.73 17.76
CA ILE A 378 12.08 20.83 17.73
C ILE A 378 10.78 20.29 18.32
N THR A 379 10.28 20.98 19.34
CA THR A 379 8.99 20.69 19.98
C THR A 379 7.84 21.38 19.25
N PRO A 380 6.58 20.96 19.48
CA PRO A 380 5.39 21.56 18.89
C PRO A 380 5.28 23.09 19.02
N ASP A 381 5.77 23.67 20.13
CA ASP A 381 5.75 25.13 20.36
C ASP A 381 6.92 25.88 19.69
N GLY A 382 7.80 25.15 18.98
CA GLY A 382 8.99 25.68 18.31
C GLY A 382 10.25 25.71 19.17
N THR A 383 10.20 25.29 20.44
CA THR A 383 11.38 25.21 21.31
C THR A 383 12.38 24.20 20.77
N ARG A 384 13.67 24.56 20.79
CA ARG A 384 14.77 23.78 20.22
C ARG A 384 15.70 23.24 21.30
N HIS A 385 15.88 21.92 21.31
CA HIS A 385 16.74 21.22 22.27
C HIS A 385 17.95 20.62 21.53
N PRO A 386 19.19 21.07 21.82
CA PRO A 386 20.38 20.49 21.21
C PRO A 386 20.67 19.10 21.79
N ILE A 387 20.87 18.12 20.91
CA ILE A 387 21.23 16.75 21.28
C ILE A 387 22.75 16.61 21.22
N ARG A 388 23.38 16.37 22.37
CA ARG A 388 24.85 16.36 22.51
C ARG A 388 25.44 14.96 22.66
N THR A 389 24.63 14.01 23.12
CA THR A 389 25.04 12.63 23.40
C THR A 389 24.28 11.65 22.50
N PRO A 390 24.78 10.41 22.33
CA PRO A 390 24.07 9.39 21.56
C PRO A 390 22.67 9.06 22.09
N LYS A 391 22.41 9.28 23.38
CA LYS A 391 21.09 9.11 23.99
C LYS A 391 20.78 10.32 24.85
N THR A 392 19.64 10.97 24.62
CA THR A 392 19.16 12.14 25.37
C THR A 392 17.67 11.97 25.68
N HIS A 393 17.29 12.26 26.92
CA HIS A 393 15.89 12.29 27.37
C HIS A 393 15.43 13.74 27.45
N LEU A 394 14.21 14.01 26.99
CA LEU A 394 13.55 15.32 27.04
C LEU A 394 12.11 15.12 27.51
N PRO A 395 11.48 16.12 28.15
CA PRO A 395 10.05 16.07 28.43
C PRO A 395 9.24 15.98 27.12
N ALA A 396 8.26 15.08 27.08
CA ALA A 396 7.29 15.03 25.98
C ALA A 396 6.20 16.10 26.18
N THR A 397 5.72 16.66 25.08
CA THR A 397 4.56 17.58 25.04
C THR A 397 3.55 17.06 24.02
N PRO A 398 2.28 17.50 24.04
CA PRO A 398 1.32 17.09 23.00
C PRO A 398 1.70 17.66 21.63
N GLY A 399 1.65 16.82 20.58
CA GLY A 399 1.91 17.19 19.19
C GLY A 399 3.25 16.65 18.66
N PRO A 400 3.57 16.92 17.38
CA PRO A 400 4.73 16.33 16.72
C PRO A 400 6.05 16.97 17.16
N HIS A 401 7.03 16.12 17.49
CA HIS A 401 8.42 16.51 17.67
C HIS A 401 9.21 16.12 16.44
N LEU A 402 10.15 16.98 16.06
CA LEU A 402 11.00 16.78 14.89
C LEU A 402 12.44 16.68 15.33
N LEU A 403 13.14 15.64 14.87
CA LEU A 403 14.58 15.51 14.99
C LEU A 403 15.22 15.96 13.68
N ILE A 404 16.04 17.01 13.72
CA ILE A 404 16.66 17.59 12.53
C ILE A 404 18.19 17.75 12.65
N THR A 405 18.88 17.77 11.52
CA THR A 405 20.30 18.18 11.48
C THR A 405 20.45 19.71 11.63
N HIS A 406 21.69 20.17 11.80
CA HIS A 406 22.03 21.60 11.79
C HIS A 406 21.68 22.31 10.46
N THR A 407 21.53 21.57 9.36
CA THR A 407 21.11 22.09 8.04
C THR A 407 19.60 22.03 7.82
N GLY A 408 18.82 21.63 8.83
CA GLY A 408 17.36 21.51 8.71
C GLY A 408 16.87 20.23 8.02
N LYS A 409 17.72 19.20 7.83
CA LYS A 409 17.25 17.91 7.30
C LYS A 409 16.48 17.17 8.38
N LEU A 410 15.25 16.74 8.08
CA LEU A 410 14.48 15.84 8.93
C LEU A 410 15.17 14.46 9.00
N LEU A 411 15.34 13.96 10.22
CA LEU A 411 15.89 12.63 10.50
C LEU A 411 14.83 11.69 11.06
N SER A 412 13.95 12.23 11.90
CA SER A 412 12.90 11.47 12.58
C SER A 412 11.78 12.38 13.08
N THR A 413 10.59 11.83 13.25
CA THR A 413 9.46 12.50 13.93
C THR A 413 8.67 11.50 14.76
N CYS A 414 8.03 11.98 15.83
CA CYS A 414 7.19 11.21 16.74
C CYS A 414 6.09 12.13 17.32
N THR A 415 4.99 11.55 17.80
CA THR A 415 3.83 12.25 18.41
C THR A 415 3.62 11.87 19.87
#